data_AF-L7LRL5-F1
#
_entry.id   AF-L7LRL5-F1
#
_cell.length_a   1.000
_cell.length_b   1.000
_cell.length_c   1.000
_cell.angle_alpha   90.00
_cell.angle_beta   90.00
_cell.angle_gamma   90.00
#
_symmetry.space_group_name_H-M   'P 1'
#
loop_
_entity.id
_entity.type
_entity.pdbx_description
1 polymer ?
#
loop_
_entity_poly.entity_id
_entity_poly.type
_entity_poly.pdbx_seq_one_letter_code
_entity_poly.pdbx_strand_id
1 'polypeptide(L)'
;MFSRKEEFQASSVLFAFLLLLPTALPIGPYRKQMRGQRLDVKKFYNTSEPIWTFYSTEHSKIECKVDIMLDMNETYVKFENAFSAKGGARMNVTNLGKFEKWKVQKEFHRGTFNAMILSNPGREPYGFEKLLFQTLDNNCGVFLLGVNDVPYQWYEMRVKNSTVRRPHWACVMNFADATYRKAKEREVYWPKCQRMFNGKAEGGKGRWEE
;
A
#
# COMPACT_ATOMS: atom_id res chain seq x y z
N MET A 1 40.21 68.43 9.74
CA MET A 1 39.01 68.83 8.97
C MET A 1 38.85 67.83 7.83
N PHE A 2 37.60 67.40 7.57
CA PHE A 2 37.16 66.37 6.60
C PHE A 2 37.25 64.88 6.97
N SER A 3 36.20 64.47 7.66
CA SER A 3 35.53 63.17 7.60
C SER A 3 35.12 62.79 6.17
N ARG A 4 35.26 61.51 5.81
CA ARG A 4 34.37 60.87 4.83
C ARG A 4 34.17 59.40 5.23
N LYS A 5 33.03 59.13 5.86
CA LYS A 5 32.48 57.78 6.02
C LYS A 5 31.91 57.37 4.68
N GLU A 6 32.36 56.24 4.14
CA GLU A 6 31.70 55.60 3.00
C GLU A 6 30.46 54.87 3.54
N GLU A 7 29.28 55.42 3.26
CA GLU A 7 28.01 54.74 3.47
C GLU A 7 27.85 53.68 2.38
N PHE A 8 27.97 52.40 2.77
CA PHE A 8 27.57 51.28 1.93
C PHE A 8 26.04 51.29 1.83
N GLN A 9 25.52 51.88 0.75
CA GLN A 9 24.11 51.89 0.42
C GLN A 9 23.69 50.46 0.02
N ALA A 10 23.18 49.71 1.00
CA ALA A 10 22.64 48.37 0.78
C ALA A 10 21.41 48.47 -0.14
N SER A 11 21.57 47.99 -1.37
CA SER A 11 20.53 47.91 -2.39
C SER A 11 19.31 47.17 -1.86
N SER A 12 18.15 47.84 -1.90
CA SER A 12 16.85 47.40 -1.36
C SER A 12 16.22 46.21 -2.10
N VAL A 13 16.99 45.47 -2.91
CA VAL A 13 16.51 44.38 -3.77
C VAL A 13 16.83 42.99 -3.19
N LEU A 14 17.66 42.90 -2.14
CA LEU A 14 18.10 41.61 -1.57
C LEU A 14 17.14 40.99 -0.53
N PHE A 15 16.08 41.68 -0.10
CA PHE A 15 15.15 41.16 0.90
C PHE A 15 13.93 40.40 0.34
N ALA A 16 13.71 40.38 -0.98
CA ALA A 16 12.52 39.76 -1.57
C ALA A 16 12.64 38.24 -1.80
N PHE A 17 13.85 37.65 -1.70
CA PHE A 17 14.06 36.23 -2.01
C PHE A 17 13.96 35.27 -0.80
N LEU A 18 13.78 35.79 0.43
CA LEU A 18 13.63 34.95 1.63
C LEU A 18 12.17 34.51 1.92
N LEU A 19 11.19 34.99 1.15
CA LEU A 19 9.76 34.66 1.34
C LEU A 19 9.25 33.51 0.44
N LEU A 20 10.13 32.88 -0.33
CA LEU A 20 9.82 31.70 -1.15
C LEU A 20 10.54 30.43 -0.66
N LEU A 21 10.89 30.35 0.62
CA LEU A 21 11.13 29.05 1.22
C LEU A 21 9.76 28.36 1.32
N PRO A 22 9.53 27.22 0.64
CA PRO A 22 8.37 26.41 0.95
C PRO A 22 8.52 26.09 2.41
N THR A 23 7.60 26.59 3.24
CA THR A 23 7.52 26.16 4.63
C THR A 23 7.41 24.65 4.56
N ALA A 24 8.49 23.95 4.90
CA ALA A 24 8.48 22.50 5.03
C ALA A 24 7.31 22.23 5.98
N LEU A 25 6.21 21.70 5.43
CA LEU A 25 5.06 21.32 6.23
C LEU A 25 5.64 20.46 7.35
N PRO A 26 5.49 20.86 8.63
CA PRO A 26 6.15 20.15 9.68
C PRO A 26 5.65 18.70 9.59
N ILE A 27 6.57 17.76 9.45
CA ILE A 27 6.25 16.32 9.36
C ILE A 27 5.63 15.85 10.71
N GLY A 28 5.78 16.66 11.76
CA GLY A 28 5.37 16.42 13.15
C GLY A 28 3.87 16.26 13.43
N PRO A 29 2.95 17.13 12.98
CA PRO A 29 1.51 17.01 13.26
C PRO A 29 0.92 15.76 12.61
N TYR A 30 1.37 15.42 11.40
CA TYR A 30 0.91 14.22 10.71
C TYR A 30 1.35 12.94 11.42
N ARG A 31 2.62 12.85 11.84
CA ARG A 31 3.13 11.73 12.66
C ARG A 31 2.36 11.56 13.97
N LYS A 32 1.89 12.65 14.59
CA LYS A 32 1.17 12.62 15.88
C LYS A 32 -0.30 12.18 15.74
N GLN A 33 -0.97 12.52 14.65
CA GLN A 33 -2.37 12.10 14.39
C GLN A 33 -2.49 10.58 14.13
N MET A 34 -1.41 9.93 13.69
CA MET A 34 -1.43 8.55 13.19
C MET A 34 -1.00 7.51 14.23
N ARG A 35 -0.34 7.92 15.33
CA ARG A 35 0.06 7.04 16.45
C ARG A 35 -1.11 6.52 17.31
N GLY A 36 -2.35 6.94 17.05
CA GLY A 36 -3.54 6.43 17.72
C GLY A 36 -4.58 5.83 16.77
N GLN A 37 -4.22 5.62 15.50
CA GLN A 37 -5.17 5.13 14.51
C GLN A 37 -5.40 3.62 14.68
N ARG A 38 -6.64 3.26 14.98
CA ARG A 38 -7.04 1.86 15.17
C ARG A 38 -7.12 1.14 13.84
N LEU A 39 -6.17 0.24 13.59
CA LEU A 39 -6.18 -0.64 12.44
C LEU A 39 -7.35 -1.63 12.52
N ASP A 40 -8.01 -1.83 11.39
CA ASP A 40 -9.15 -2.73 11.21
C ASP A 40 -9.12 -3.28 9.79
N VAL A 41 -8.50 -4.46 9.64
CA VAL A 41 -8.41 -5.14 8.35
C VAL A 41 -9.79 -5.49 7.80
N LYS A 42 -10.80 -5.71 8.66
CA LYS A 42 -12.16 -5.97 8.19
C LYS A 42 -12.72 -4.77 7.45
N LYS A 43 -12.56 -3.56 8.02
CA LYS A 43 -12.98 -2.32 7.33
C LYS A 43 -12.21 -2.06 6.06
N PHE A 44 -10.93 -2.43 6.02
CA PHE A 44 -10.16 -2.32 4.78
C PHE A 44 -10.72 -3.23 3.69
N TYR A 45 -11.01 -4.50 3.95
CA TYR A 45 -11.51 -5.43 2.92
C TYR A 45 -13.01 -5.28 2.63
N ASN A 46 -13.79 -4.62 3.49
CA ASN A 46 -15.21 -4.34 3.27
C ASN A 46 -15.42 -3.28 2.17
N THR A 47 -15.31 -3.70 0.90
CA THR A 47 -15.52 -2.87 -0.28
C THR A 47 -15.98 -3.71 -1.45
N SER A 48 -16.65 -3.09 -2.42
CA SER A 48 -16.88 -3.64 -3.75
C SER A 48 -15.82 -3.22 -4.77
N GLU A 49 -14.94 -2.29 -4.41
CA GLU A 49 -13.89 -1.83 -5.32
C GLU A 49 -12.72 -2.81 -5.40
N PRO A 50 -12.12 -2.99 -6.60
CA PRO A 50 -10.84 -3.67 -6.71
C PRO A 50 -9.77 -2.99 -5.84
N ILE A 51 -8.94 -3.80 -5.19
CA ILE A 51 -7.81 -3.32 -4.38
C ILE A 51 -6.53 -3.62 -5.14
N TRP A 52 -5.85 -2.57 -5.60
CA TRP A 52 -4.61 -2.71 -6.35
C TRP A 52 -3.40 -2.71 -5.42
N THR A 53 -2.47 -3.65 -5.62
CA THR A 53 -1.13 -3.52 -5.08
C THR A 53 -0.39 -2.47 -5.91
N PHE A 54 -0.05 -1.35 -5.29
CA PHE A 54 0.60 -0.22 -5.94
C PHE A 54 2.12 -0.33 -5.86
N TYR A 55 2.66 -0.49 -4.65
CA TYR A 55 4.07 -0.81 -4.40
C TYR A 55 4.20 -2.15 -3.70
N SER A 56 5.31 -2.83 -3.95
CA SER A 56 5.69 -4.06 -3.25
C SER A 56 7.19 -4.14 -3.04
N THR A 57 7.61 -4.91 -2.06
CA THR A 57 9.01 -5.35 -1.92
C THR A 57 9.19 -6.83 -2.27
N GLU A 58 8.16 -7.46 -2.82
CA GLU A 58 8.22 -8.85 -3.27
C GLU A 58 9.22 -8.98 -4.43
N HIS A 59 10.11 -9.97 -4.36
CA HIS A 59 11.16 -10.19 -5.37
C HIS A 59 10.66 -10.84 -6.67
N SER A 60 9.42 -11.34 -6.69
CA SER A 60 8.83 -11.96 -7.89
C SER A 60 8.60 -10.93 -9.01
N LYS A 61 8.35 -11.42 -10.22
CA LYS A 61 8.02 -10.57 -11.39
C LYS A 61 6.51 -10.39 -11.58
N ILE A 62 5.75 -10.43 -10.48
CA ILE A 62 4.31 -10.20 -10.47
C ILE A 62 4.03 -8.72 -10.73
N GLU A 63 3.17 -8.44 -11.70
CA GLU A 63 2.70 -7.12 -12.11
C GLU A 63 1.17 -7.08 -12.09
N CYS A 64 0.59 -5.88 -12.03
CA CYS A 64 -0.85 -5.65 -12.09
C CYS A 64 -1.65 -6.53 -11.11
N LYS A 65 -1.14 -6.70 -9.89
CA LYS A 65 -1.79 -7.49 -8.85
C LYS A 65 -2.99 -6.73 -8.27
N VAL A 66 -4.14 -7.39 -8.23
CA VAL A 66 -5.41 -6.84 -7.76
C VAL A 66 -6.18 -7.88 -6.95
N ASP A 67 -6.76 -7.47 -5.82
CA ASP A 67 -7.72 -8.25 -5.05
C ASP A 67 -9.15 -7.82 -5.42
N ILE A 68 -9.98 -8.80 -5.76
CA ILE A 68 -11.41 -8.61 -6.07
C ILE A 68 -12.21 -9.37 -5.01
N MET A 69 -13.01 -8.65 -4.23
CA MET A 69 -13.78 -9.24 -3.14
C MET A 69 -14.92 -10.08 -3.70
N LEU A 70 -15.06 -11.32 -3.21
CA LEU A 70 -16.10 -12.26 -3.63
C LEU A 70 -17.18 -12.41 -2.56
N ASP A 71 -16.77 -12.56 -1.30
CA ASP A 71 -17.65 -12.75 -0.17
C ASP A 71 -16.94 -12.36 1.13
N MET A 72 -17.67 -11.94 2.15
CA MET A 72 -17.12 -11.54 3.44
C MET A 72 -18.16 -11.67 4.54
N ASN A 73 -17.72 -12.07 5.72
CA ASN A 73 -18.52 -11.98 6.93
C ASN A 73 -17.69 -11.46 8.12
N GLU A 74 -18.16 -11.70 9.34
CA GLU A 74 -17.48 -11.22 10.55
C GLU A 74 -16.12 -11.87 10.85
N THR A 75 -15.84 -13.04 10.27
CA THR A 75 -14.67 -13.88 10.58
C THR A 75 -13.76 -14.15 9.38
N TYR A 76 -14.24 -13.96 8.15
CA TYR A 76 -13.41 -14.13 6.95
C TYR A 76 -13.73 -13.15 5.82
N VAL A 77 -12.81 -13.06 4.87
CA VAL A 77 -13.01 -12.54 3.52
C VAL A 77 -12.55 -13.58 2.50
N LYS A 78 -13.33 -13.75 1.43
CA LYS A 78 -12.99 -14.54 0.25
C LYS A 78 -12.77 -13.57 -0.91
N PHE A 79 -11.64 -13.70 -1.59
CA PHE A 79 -11.28 -12.80 -2.67
C PHE A 79 -10.52 -13.53 -3.77
N GLU A 80 -10.65 -13.03 -4.99
CA GLU A 80 -9.78 -13.43 -6.10
C GLU A 80 -8.58 -12.50 -6.14
N ASN A 81 -7.37 -13.05 -5.97
CA ASN A 81 -6.15 -12.34 -6.28
C ASN A 81 -5.79 -12.62 -7.74
N ALA A 82 -5.82 -11.57 -8.55
CA ALA A 82 -5.56 -11.66 -9.98
C ALA A 82 -4.33 -10.81 -10.33
N PHE A 83 -3.45 -11.33 -11.19
CA PHE A 83 -2.16 -10.72 -11.48
C PHE A 83 -1.59 -11.18 -12.82
N SER A 84 -0.53 -10.55 -13.29
CA SER A 84 0.24 -10.98 -14.46
C SER A 84 1.68 -11.32 -14.05
N ALA A 85 2.26 -12.35 -14.65
CA ALA A 85 3.69 -12.65 -14.50
C ALA A 85 4.45 -12.12 -15.73
N LYS A 86 5.38 -11.17 -15.54
CA LYS A 86 6.25 -10.61 -16.61
C LYS A 86 5.48 -10.04 -17.82
N GLY A 87 4.34 -9.39 -17.61
CA GLY A 87 3.49 -8.89 -18.70
C GLY A 87 2.82 -9.99 -19.53
N GLY A 88 2.84 -11.24 -19.06
CA GLY A 88 2.11 -12.36 -19.64
C GLY A 88 0.61 -12.32 -19.33
N ALA A 89 -0.06 -13.45 -19.57
CA ALA A 89 -1.49 -13.60 -19.34
C ALA A 89 -1.88 -13.32 -17.88
N ARG A 90 -3.13 -12.87 -17.70
CA ARG A 90 -3.76 -12.74 -16.39
C ARG A 90 -3.92 -14.13 -15.77
N MET A 91 -3.47 -14.26 -14.53
CA MET A 91 -3.65 -15.41 -13.66
C MET A 91 -4.58 -15.02 -12.51
N ASN A 92 -5.43 -15.95 -12.07
CA ASN A 92 -6.35 -15.75 -10.96
C ASN A 92 -6.17 -16.86 -9.92
N VAL A 93 -6.18 -16.48 -8.64
CA VAL A 93 -6.14 -17.42 -7.51
C VAL A 93 -7.20 -16.99 -6.51
N THR A 94 -8.09 -17.91 -6.11
CA THR A 94 -9.04 -17.66 -5.04
C THR A 94 -8.39 -17.89 -3.68
N ASN A 95 -8.50 -16.90 -2.81
CA ASN A 95 -7.99 -16.93 -1.44
C ASN A 95 -9.12 -16.75 -0.43
N LEU A 96 -8.91 -17.34 0.74
CA LEU A 96 -9.70 -17.14 1.93
C LEU A 96 -8.78 -16.52 2.99
N GLY A 97 -9.12 -15.33 3.47
CA GLY A 97 -8.47 -14.67 4.58
C GLY A 97 -9.32 -14.79 5.84
N LYS A 98 -8.87 -15.56 6.83
CA LYS A 98 -9.51 -15.60 8.15
C LYS A 98 -8.98 -14.44 9.00
N PHE A 99 -9.87 -13.60 9.52
CA PHE A 99 -9.48 -12.45 10.34
C PHE A 99 -8.87 -12.89 11.67
N GLU A 100 -7.72 -12.32 12.02
CA GLU A 100 -7.00 -12.63 13.25
C GLU A 100 -6.50 -11.38 13.98
N LYS A 101 -6.33 -11.54 15.30
CA LYS A 101 -5.82 -10.51 16.20
C LYS A 101 -4.34 -10.77 16.47
N TRP A 102 -3.45 -10.07 15.79
CA TRP A 102 -2.01 -10.23 15.93
C TRP A 102 -1.45 -9.31 17.02
N LYS A 103 -1.14 -9.88 18.20
CA LYS A 103 -0.86 -9.19 19.48
C LYS A 103 0.57 -8.66 19.68
N VAL A 104 1.26 -8.18 18.63
CA VAL A 104 2.70 -7.85 18.77
C VAL A 104 3.00 -6.41 19.21
N GLN A 105 2.03 -5.50 19.22
CA GLN A 105 2.27 -4.11 19.64
C GLN A 105 1.62 -3.81 20.99
N LYS A 106 2.35 -3.08 21.84
CA LYS A 106 1.92 -2.62 23.19
C LYS A 106 0.65 -1.76 23.17
N GLU A 107 0.21 -1.31 21.99
CA GLU A 107 -1.00 -0.51 21.76
C GLU A 107 -2.09 -1.32 21.05
N PHE A 108 -2.35 -2.54 21.55
CA PHE A 108 -3.44 -3.36 21.03
C PHE A 108 -4.81 -2.76 21.42
N HIS A 109 -5.51 -2.19 20.44
CA HIS A 109 -6.92 -1.85 20.60
C HIS A 109 -7.75 -3.15 20.61
N ARG A 110 -8.27 -3.53 21.79
CA ARG A 110 -8.85 -4.86 22.11
C ARG A 110 -9.94 -5.41 21.16
N GLY A 111 -10.54 -4.57 20.30
CA GLY A 111 -11.71 -4.95 19.50
C GLY A 111 -11.56 -4.90 17.98
N THR A 112 -10.37 -4.77 17.39
CA THR A 112 -10.22 -4.85 15.91
C THR A 112 -9.25 -5.94 15.49
N PHE A 113 -9.48 -6.49 14.29
CA PHE A 113 -8.56 -7.41 13.64
C PHE A 113 -7.53 -6.59 12.86
N ASN A 114 -6.26 -6.98 12.94
CA ASN A 114 -5.16 -6.30 12.24
C ASN A 114 -4.38 -7.26 11.34
N ALA A 115 -4.83 -8.51 11.22
CA ALA A 115 -4.19 -9.50 10.38
C ALA A 115 -5.22 -10.48 9.79
N MET A 116 -4.77 -11.22 8.78
CA MET A 116 -5.46 -12.34 8.21
C MET A 116 -4.51 -13.53 8.07
N ILE A 117 -5.05 -14.72 8.25
CA ILE A 117 -4.39 -15.97 7.87
C ILE A 117 -4.95 -16.38 6.51
N LEU A 118 -4.06 -16.61 5.55
CA LEU A 118 -4.42 -16.91 4.17
C LEU A 118 -4.42 -18.42 3.91
N SER A 119 -5.46 -18.89 3.23
CA SER A 119 -5.55 -20.23 2.64
C SER A 119 -6.20 -20.17 1.27
N ASN A 120 -6.14 -21.26 0.51
CA ASN A 120 -7.07 -21.48 -0.59
C ASN A 120 -8.34 -22.19 -0.05
N PRO A 121 -9.51 -22.01 -0.68
CA PRO A 121 -10.72 -22.71 -0.27
C PRO A 121 -10.51 -24.22 -0.14
N GLY A 122 -10.84 -24.77 1.03
CA GLY A 122 -10.69 -26.20 1.34
C GLY A 122 -9.25 -26.69 1.50
N ARG A 123 -8.26 -25.79 1.64
CA ARG A 123 -6.85 -26.13 1.87
C ARG A 123 -6.34 -25.55 3.19
N GLU A 124 -5.23 -26.11 3.65
CA GLU A 124 -4.50 -25.62 4.80
C GLU A 124 -3.99 -24.17 4.61
N PRO A 125 -3.83 -23.40 5.69
CA PRO A 125 -3.23 -22.07 5.65
C PRO A 125 -1.80 -22.06 5.11
N TYR A 126 -1.53 -21.20 4.13
CA TYR A 126 -0.20 -21.08 3.52
C TYR A 126 0.54 -19.80 3.95
N GLY A 127 -0.12 -18.82 4.53
CA GLY A 127 0.53 -17.56 4.87
C GLY A 127 -0.32 -16.62 5.69
N PHE A 128 0.13 -15.36 5.78
CA PHE A 128 -0.56 -14.31 6.52
C PHE A 128 -0.40 -12.95 5.84
N GLU A 129 -1.33 -12.05 6.15
CA GLU A 129 -1.23 -10.62 5.87
C GLU A 129 -1.46 -9.85 7.16
N LYS A 130 -0.58 -8.90 7.46
CA LYS A 130 -0.70 -8.02 8.63
C LYS A 130 -0.80 -6.59 8.17
N LEU A 131 -1.88 -5.92 8.57
CA LEU A 131 -2.07 -4.50 8.35
C LEU A 131 -1.16 -3.73 9.30
N LEU A 132 -0.29 -2.88 8.74
CA LEU A 132 0.64 -2.02 9.49
C LEU A 132 0.16 -0.57 9.54
N PHE A 133 -0.57 -0.14 8.51
CA PHE A 133 -1.12 1.19 8.38
C PHE A 133 -2.37 1.15 7.50
N GLN A 134 -3.36 1.98 7.78
CA GLN A 134 -4.48 2.26 6.88
C GLN A 134 -4.87 3.74 6.97
N THR A 135 -5.37 4.33 5.89
CA THR A 135 -5.97 5.67 5.93
C THR A 135 -7.35 5.65 6.63
N LEU A 136 -7.83 6.79 7.10
CA LEU A 136 -9.11 6.88 7.84
C LEU A 136 -10.32 6.48 6.99
N ASP A 137 -10.24 6.76 5.69
CA ASP A 137 -11.23 6.37 4.68
C ASP A 137 -11.06 4.91 4.21
N ASN A 138 -10.06 4.18 4.73
CA ASN A 138 -9.70 2.81 4.35
C ASN A 138 -9.32 2.64 2.87
N ASN A 139 -9.03 3.73 2.17
CA ASN A 139 -8.70 3.68 0.75
C ASN A 139 -7.26 3.25 0.45
N CYS A 140 -6.37 3.35 1.44
CA CYS A 140 -5.00 2.86 1.31
C CYS A 140 -4.55 2.14 2.58
N GLY A 141 -3.78 1.07 2.39
CA GLY A 141 -3.20 0.28 3.47
C GLY A 141 -1.78 -0.18 3.16
N VAL A 142 -0.97 -0.35 4.20
CA VAL A 142 0.37 -0.95 4.13
C VAL A 142 0.34 -2.27 4.86
N PHE A 143 0.76 -3.32 4.18
CA PHE A 143 0.72 -4.70 4.65
C PHE A 143 2.12 -5.28 4.76
N LEU A 144 2.31 -6.13 5.78
CA LEU A 144 3.39 -7.11 5.83
C LEU A 144 2.80 -8.48 5.52
N LEU A 145 3.38 -9.17 4.55
CA LEU A 145 2.98 -10.49 4.12
C LEU A 145 4.06 -11.50 4.47
N GLY A 146 3.66 -12.75 4.66
CA GLY A 146 4.57 -13.87 4.80
C GLY A 146 3.92 -15.20 4.44
N VAL A 147 4.76 -16.18 4.15
CA VAL A 147 4.38 -17.58 3.89
C VAL A 147 4.84 -18.41 5.08
N ASN A 148 4.01 -19.33 5.57
CA ASN A 148 4.21 -19.97 6.88
C ASN A 148 5.49 -20.82 6.96
N ASP A 149 5.89 -21.45 5.85
CA ASP A 149 6.99 -22.44 5.82
C ASP A 149 8.30 -21.89 5.26
N VAL A 150 8.37 -20.58 5.00
CA VAL A 150 9.59 -19.93 4.52
C VAL A 150 9.84 -18.63 5.28
N PRO A 151 11.11 -18.29 5.60
CA PRO A 151 11.45 -17.00 6.21
C PRO A 151 11.39 -15.86 5.18
N TYR A 152 10.40 -15.90 4.28
CA TYR A 152 10.20 -14.92 3.23
C TYR A 152 9.00 -14.05 3.57
N GLN A 153 9.28 -12.77 3.77
CA GLN A 153 8.29 -11.74 4.06
C GLN A 153 8.52 -10.55 3.15
N TRP A 154 7.44 -9.85 2.81
CA TRP A 154 7.51 -8.65 1.99
C TRP A 154 6.43 -7.67 2.39
N TYR A 155 6.58 -6.43 1.93
CA TYR A 155 5.64 -5.36 2.20
C TYR A 155 4.86 -5.03 0.93
N GLU A 156 3.61 -4.64 1.11
CA GLU A 156 2.78 -4.13 0.02
C GLU A 156 2.06 -2.85 0.43
N MET A 157 2.05 -1.87 -0.45
CA MET A 157 1.12 -0.74 -0.39
C MET A 157 -0.06 -1.07 -1.29
N ARG A 158 -1.27 -1.12 -0.72
CA ARG A 158 -2.50 -1.41 -1.45
C ARG A 158 -3.45 -0.23 -1.44
N VAL A 159 -4.11 0.03 -2.56
CA VAL A 159 -5.02 1.16 -2.76
C VAL A 159 -6.33 0.71 -3.40
N LYS A 160 -7.44 1.34 -3.03
CA LYS A 160 -8.72 1.16 -3.72
C LYS A 160 -8.68 1.76 -5.12
N ASN A 161 -9.44 1.16 -6.03
CA ASN A 161 -9.47 1.57 -7.43
C ASN A 161 -9.79 3.07 -7.62
N SER A 162 -10.70 3.62 -6.81
CA SER A 162 -11.08 5.04 -6.81
C SER A 162 -9.91 6.00 -6.52
N THR A 163 -8.90 5.54 -5.77
CA THR A 163 -7.74 6.37 -5.38
C THR A 163 -6.44 6.01 -6.09
N VAL A 164 -6.44 4.98 -6.94
CA VAL A 164 -5.23 4.45 -7.59
C VAL A 164 -4.47 5.46 -8.44
N ARG A 165 -5.16 6.46 -9.02
CA ARG A 165 -4.52 7.52 -9.81
C ARG A 165 -3.72 8.51 -8.95
N ARG A 166 -4.12 8.68 -7.69
CA ARG A 166 -3.50 9.59 -6.72
C ARG A 166 -3.56 8.95 -5.33
N PRO A 167 -2.70 7.96 -5.04
CA PRO A 167 -2.63 7.34 -3.72
C PRO A 167 -2.41 8.39 -2.63
N HIS A 168 -3.00 8.16 -1.46
CA HIS A 168 -2.85 9.08 -0.34
C HIS A 168 -1.38 9.16 0.09
N TRP A 169 -0.83 10.38 0.15
CA TRP A 169 0.59 10.62 0.45
C TRP A 169 1.06 9.96 1.75
N ALA A 170 0.18 9.93 2.75
CA ALA A 170 0.40 9.22 4.00
C ALA A 170 0.76 7.76 3.85
N CYS A 171 0.12 7.07 2.91
CA CYS A 171 0.33 5.66 2.68
C CYS A 171 1.70 5.43 2.04
N VAL A 172 2.08 6.30 1.11
CA VAL A 172 3.43 6.33 0.51
C VAL A 172 4.48 6.52 1.61
N MET A 173 4.27 7.48 2.52
CA MET A 173 5.20 7.73 3.63
C MET A 173 5.27 6.56 4.62
N ASN A 174 4.15 5.93 4.96
CA ASN A 174 4.14 4.76 5.86
C ASN A 174 4.72 3.52 5.20
N PHE A 175 4.56 3.36 3.88
CA PHE A 175 5.20 2.30 3.13
C PHE A 175 6.73 2.50 3.14
N ALA A 176 7.19 3.70 2.79
CA ALA A 176 8.62 4.04 2.80
C ALA A 176 9.25 3.86 4.19
N ASP A 177 8.57 4.27 5.27
CA ASP A 177 9.04 4.07 6.66
C ASP A 177 9.06 2.57 7.03
N ALA A 178 8.03 1.81 6.62
CA ALA A 178 7.96 0.37 6.87
C ALA A 178 9.09 -0.40 6.18
N THR A 179 9.50 0.03 4.98
CA THR A 179 10.51 -0.65 4.13
C THR A 179 11.93 -0.09 4.28
N TYR A 180 12.10 1.06 4.93
CA TYR A 180 13.38 1.75 5.08
C TYR A 180 14.50 0.81 5.57
N ARG A 181 15.54 0.65 4.73
CA ARG A 181 16.71 -0.24 4.95
C ARG A 181 16.37 -1.73 5.14
N LYS A 182 15.13 -2.16 4.87
CA LYS A 182 14.71 -3.56 5.01
C LYS A 182 14.59 -4.28 3.67
N ALA A 183 14.12 -3.59 2.63
CA ALA A 183 13.91 -4.21 1.33
C ALA A 183 13.92 -3.18 0.20
N LYS A 184 14.14 -3.65 -1.04
CA LYS A 184 14.02 -2.84 -2.25
C LYS A 184 12.55 -2.78 -2.69
N GLU A 185 12.05 -1.58 -2.85
CA GLU A 185 10.70 -1.30 -3.32
C GLU A 185 10.61 -1.31 -4.86
N ARG A 186 9.45 -1.69 -5.39
CA ARG A 186 9.11 -1.64 -6.81
C ARG A 186 7.64 -1.30 -7.00
N GLU A 187 7.35 -0.65 -8.12
CA GLU A 187 5.98 -0.44 -8.58
C GLU A 187 5.40 -1.77 -9.12
N VAL A 188 4.15 -2.04 -8.80
CA VAL A 188 3.39 -3.21 -9.25
C VAL A 188 2.22 -2.79 -10.15
N TYR A 189 1.66 -1.61 -9.87
CA TYR A 189 0.56 -1.03 -10.64
C TYR A 189 1.08 -0.04 -11.68
N TRP A 190 0.57 -0.14 -12.90
CA TRP A 190 0.71 0.90 -13.92
C TRP A 190 -0.65 1.22 -14.52
N PRO A 191 -0.86 2.40 -15.13
CA PRO A 191 -2.12 2.73 -15.80
C PRO A 191 -2.57 1.67 -16.83
N LYS A 192 -1.63 0.96 -17.46
CA LYS A 192 -1.94 -0.17 -18.38
C LYS A 192 -2.68 -1.32 -17.71
N CYS A 193 -2.54 -1.53 -16.41
CA CYS A 193 -3.20 -2.60 -15.66
C CYS A 193 -4.71 -2.49 -15.73
N GLN A 194 -5.26 -1.27 -15.73
CA GLN A 194 -6.70 -1.07 -15.89
C GLN A 194 -7.25 -1.72 -17.16
N ARG A 195 -6.49 -1.68 -18.27
CA ARG A 195 -6.92 -2.30 -19.53
C ARG A 195 -6.91 -3.82 -19.47
N MET A 196 -5.92 -4.42 -18.79
CA MET A 196 -5.82 -5.87 -18.65
C MET A 196 -6.98 -6.48 -17.85
N PHE A 197 -7.56 -5.71 -16.93
CA PHE A 197 -8.61 -6.19 -16.03
C PHE A 197 -10.01 -5.69 -16.39
N ASN A 198 -10.12 -4.60 -17.17
CA ASN A 198 -11.38 -4.11 -17.75
C ASN A 198 -11.65 -4.63 -19.17
N GLY A 199 -10.63 -5.19 -19.84
CA GLY A 199 -10.81 -5.87 -21.11
C GLY A 199 -11.61 -7.15 -20.92
N LYS A 200 -12.64 -7.37 -21.77
CA LYS A 200 -13.23 -8.71 -21.92
C LYS A 200 -12.07 -9.67 -22.24
N ALA A 201 -12.08 -10.86 -21.65
CA ALA A 201 -11.12 -11.90 -21.98
C ALA A 201 -11.20 -12.16 -23.49
N GLU A 202 -10.33 -11.53 -24.28
CA GLU A 202 -10.10 -11.96 -25.64
C GLU A 202 -9.48 -13.34 -25.52
N GLY A 203 -10.17 -14.33 -26.09
CA GLY A 203 -9.85 -15.74 -25.98
C GLY A 203 -8.42 -16.04 -26.43
N GLY A 204 -7.48 -15.93 -25.51
CA GLY A 204 -6.14 -16.45 -25.65
C GLY A 204 -6.20 -17.95 -25.45
N LYS A 205 -6.32 -18.68 -26.56
CA LYS A 205 -6.21 -20.14 -26.62
C LYS A 205 -4.94 -20.55 -25.87
N GLY A 206 -5.11 -21.25 -24.75
CA GLY A 206 -4.00 -21.80 -23.98
C GLY A 206 -3.15 -22.67 -24.89
N ARG A 207 -1.90 -22.26 -25.11
CA ARG A 207 -0.90 -23.06 -25.82
C ARG A 207 -0.24 -23.99 -24.82
N TRP A 208 -0.96 -25.02 -24.39
CA TRP A 208 -0.45 -26.22 -23.73
C TRP A 208 -1.41 -27.40 -24.01
N GLU A 209 -1.52 -27.76 -25.28
CA GLU A 209 -1.90 -29.09 -25.73
C GLU A 209 -0.86 -29.49 -26.78
N GLU A 210 0.19 -30.18 -26.33
CA GLU A 210 1.06 -31.09 -27.08
C GLU A 210 1.77 -31.99 -26.07
#